data_AF-A0A2V5VQV4-F1
#
_entry.id   AF-A0A2V5VQV4-F1
#
_cell.length_a   1.000
_cell.length_b   1.000
_cell.length_c   1.000
_cell.angle_alpha   90.00
_cell.angle_beta   90.00
_cell.angle_gamma   90.00
#
_symmetry.space_group_name_H-M   'P 1'
#
loop_
_entity.id
_entity.type
_entity.pdbx_description
1 polymer ?
#
loop_
_entity_poly.entity_id
_entity_poly.type
_entity_poly.pdbx_seq_one_letter_code
_entity_poly.pdbx_strand_id
1 'polypeptide(L)'
;MKAVVTGGAGFIGSNLTLVLQEKFPEAYLAVIDDFRSGNFKNLAGYRGDFVAQNLATLDWRKQFGDEKFDAIFHLASITDTTLHDQFVQVHDNVESFRRILNFARPTRTRIIY
;
A
#
# COMPACT_ATOMS: atom_id res chain seq x y z
N MET A 1 7.80 3.35 -14.81
CA MET A 1 6.65 3.59 -13.92
C MET A 1 7.14 3.47 -12.48
N LYS A 2 6.72 4.35 -11.58
CA LYS A 2 7.00 4.31 -10.14
C LYS A 2 5.67 4.21 -9.38
N ALA A 3 5.43 3.09 -8.72
CA ALA A 3 4.16 2.84 -8.05
C ALA A 3 4.33 2.26 -6.64
N VAL A 4 3.35 2.57 -5.78
CA VAL A 4 3.19 1.91 -4.47
C VAL A 4 1.91 1.09 -4.49
N VAL A 5 1.96 -0.12 -3.95
CA VAL A 5 0.78 -0.95 -3.66
C VAL A 5 0.68 -1.16 -2.15
N THR A 6 -0.30 -0.55 -1.50
CA THR A 6 -0.57 -0.80 -0.08
C THR A 6 -1.52 -1.99 0.07
N GLY A 7 -1.35 -2.81 1.10
CA GLY A 7 -2.12 -4.05 1.24
C GLY A 7 -1.66 -5.10 0.22
N GLY A 8 -0.43 -4.96 -0.28
CA GLY A 8 0.09 -5.77 -1.39
C GLY A 8 0.36 -7.22 -1.03
N ALA A 9 0.33 -7.60 0.26
CA ALA A 9 0.36 -9.00 0.67
C ALA A 9 -1.04 -9.60 0.90
N GLY A 10 -2.10 -8.79 0.77
CA GLY A 10 -3.50 -9.24 0.78
C GLY A 10 -3.92 -9.89 -0.54
N PHE A 11 -5.18 -10.35 -0.61
CA PHE A 11 -5.69 -11.12 -1.76
C PHE A 11 -5.64 -10.36 -3.09
N ILE A 12 -6.28 -9.19 -3.17
CA ILE A 12 -6.31 -8.38 -4.40
C ILE A 12 -4.95 -7.70 -4.62
N GLY A 13 -4.34 -7.19 -3.54
CA GLY A 13 -3.08 -6.47 -3.60
C GLY A 13 -1.94 -7.29 -4.17
N SER A 14 -1.80 -8.56 -3.78
CA SER A 14 -0.71 -9.40 -4.27
C SER A 14 -0.86 -9.74 -5.75
N ASN A 15 -2.08 -10.05 -6.20
CA ASN A 15 -2.37 -10.29 -7.61
C ASN A 15 -2.08 -9.04 -8.45
N LEU A 16 -2.50 -7.86 -7.98
CA LEU A 16 -2.19 -6.60 -8.66
C LEU A 16 -0.68 -6.37 -8.75
N THR A 17 0.04 -6.55 -7.64
CA THR A 17 1.50 -6.38 -7.59
C THR A 17 2.20 -7.29 -8.61
N LEU A 18 1.89 -8.57 -8.64
CA LEU A 18 2.53 -9.53 -9.55
C LEU A 18 2.19 -9.23 -11.01
N VAL A 19 0.93 -8.88 -11.31
CA VAL A 19 0.53 -8.49 -12.67
C VAL A 19 1.21 -7.20 -13.13
N LEU A 20 1.34 -6.20 -12.25
CA LEU A 20 2.04 -4.95 -12.56
C LEU A 20 3.54 -5.21 -12.81
N GLN A 21 4.18 -6.05 -12.00
CA GLN A 21 5.57 -6.44 -12.19
C GLN A 21 5.80 -7.11 -13.56
N GLU A 22 4.96 -8.07 -13.95
CA GLU A 22 5.15 -8.77 -15.23
C GLU A 22 4.79 -7.89 -16.44
N LYS A 23 3.81 -7.00 -16.31
CA LYS A 23 3.44 -6.05 -17.38
C LYS A 23 4.46 -4.92 -17.54
N PHE A 24 5.12 -4.52 -16.45
CA PHE A 24 6.09 -3.42 -16.44
C PHE A 24 7.39 -3.86 -15.74
N PRO A 25 8.23 -4.69 -16.40
CA PRO A 25 9.42 -5.26 -15.78
C PRO A 25 10.42 -4.22 -15.24
N GLU A 26 10.49 -3.06 -15.88
CA GLU A 26 11.36 -1.93 -15.50
C GLU A 26 10.70 -0.95 -14.51
N ALA A 27 9.51 -1.28 -13.99
CA ALA A 27 8.85 -0.42 -13.02
C ALA A 27 9.48 -0.54 -11.64
N TYR A 28 9.65 0.58 -10.97
CA TYR A 28 9.83 0.58 -9.52
C TYR A 28 8.45 0.35 -8.89
N LEU A 29 8.26 -0.84 -8.32
CA LEU A 29 7.11 -1.17 -7.50
C LEU A 29 7.59 -1.33 -6.05
N ALA A 30 7.00 -0.57 -5.14
CA ALA A 30 7.11 -0.79 -3.70
C ALA A 30 5.78 -1.35 -3.15
N VAL A 31 5.86 -2.38 -2.32
CA VAL A 31 4.70 -2.89 -1.57
C VAL A 31 4.78 -2.42 -0.13
N ILE A 32 3.63 -2.04 0.45
CA ILE A 32 3.51 -1.76 1.89
C ILE A 32 2.42 -2.65 2.46
N ASP A 33 2.73 -3.39 3.52
CA ASP A 33 1.77 -4.23 4.23
C ASP A 33 2.20 -4.39 5.70
N ASP A 34 1.22 -4.54 6.60
CA ASP A 34 1.45 -4.79 8.02
C ASP A 34 1.29 -6.27 8.41
N PHE A 35 0.91 -7.12 7.45
CA PHE A 35 0.62 -8.55 7.62
C PHE A 35 -0.47 -8.88 8.64
N ARG A 36 -1.36 -7.93 8.94
CA ARG A 36 -2.50 -8.22 9.83
C ARG A 36 -3.42 -9.30 9.27
N SER A 37 -3.69 -9.23 7.97
CA SER A 37 -4.45 -10.23 7.22
C SER A 37 -3.72 -10.74 5.97
N GLY A 38 -2.68 -10.02 5.52
CA GLY A 38 -1.83 -10.41 4.41
C GLY A 38 -0.87 -11.54 4.77
N ASN A 39 -0.26 -12.16 3.75
CA ASN A 39 0.78 -13.16 3.95
C ASN A 39 1.88 -13.02 2.90
N PHE A 40 3.15 -13.03 3.32
CA PHE A 40 4.29 -12.86 2.42
C PHE A 40 4.33 -13.91 1.30
N LYS A 41 3.80 -15.12 1.54
CA LYS A 41 3.70 -16.17 0.51
C LYS A 41 2.90 -15.73 -0.73
N ASN A 42 1.96 -14.79 -0.56
CA ASN A 42 1.14 -14.26 -1.65
C ASN A 42 1.98 -13.43 -2.64
N LEU A 43 3.16 -12.98 -2.22
CA LEU A 43 4.14 -12.24 -3.02
C LEU A 43 5.28 -13.15 -3.53
N ALA A 44 5.08 -14.47 -3.59
CA ALA A 44 6.08 -15.37 -4.17
C ALA A 44 6.46 -14.93 -5.60
N GLY A 45 7.75 -14.67 -5.83
CA GLY A 45 8.27 -14.19 -7.12
C GLY A 45 8.21 -12.66 -7.30
N TYR A 46 7.74 -11.90 -6.31
CA TYR A 46 7.90 -10.44 -6.27
C TYR A 46 9.37 -10.06 -6.12
N ARG A 47 9.80 -9.05 -6.88
CA ARG A 47 11.20 -8.61 -7.04
C ARG A 47 11.44 -7.16 -6.62
N GLY A 48 10.38 -6.45 -6.22
CA GLY A 48 10.46 -5.04 -5.82
C GLY A 48 10.79 -4.85 -4.34
N ASP A 49 10.69 -3.61 -3.89
CA ASP A 49 10.96 -3.22 -2.50
C ASP A 49 9.74 -3.47 -1.60
N PHE A 50 9.98 -3.84 -0.35
CA PHE A 50 8.91 -4.16 0.60
C PHE A 50 9.06 -3.37 1.89
N VAL A 51 7.99 -2.67 2.28
CA VAL A 51 7.92 -1.88 3.51
C VAL A 51 6.94 -2.54 4.49
N ALA A 52 7.48 -3.19 5.53
CA ALA A 52 6.70 -3.83 6.59
C ALA A 52 6.24 -2.80 7.63
N GLN A 53 5.11 -2.12 7.39
CA GLN A 53 4.64 -1.02 8.22
C GLN A 53 3.11 -0.91 8.28
N ASN A 54 2.60 -0.48 9.44
CA ASN A 54 1.23 -0.03 9.59
C ASN A 54 1.07 1.38 9.00
N LEU A 55 0.19 1.52 8.01
CA LEU A 55 -0.07 2.78 7.31
C LEU A 55 -0.63 3.89 8.19
N ALA A 56 -1.37 3.53 9.25
CA ALA A 56 -1.96 4.49 10.17
C ALA A 56 -0.90 5.20 11.01
N THR A 57 0.30 4.62 11.11
CA THR A 57 1.47 5.16 11.83
C THR A 57 2.66 5.46 10.93
N LEU A 58 2.63 5.03 9.67
CA LEU A 58 3.71 5.25 8.71
C LEU A 58 3.94 6.74 8.48
N ASP A 59 5.19 7.16 8.65
CA ASP A 59 5.66 8.46 8.17
C ASP A 59 6.12 8.32 6.70
N TRP A 60 5.19 8.68 5.80
CA TRP A 60 5.41 8.60 4.35
C TRP A 60 6.57 9.47 3.87
N ARG A 61 6.76 10.66 4.45
CA ARG A 61 7.85 11.56 4.07
C ARG A 61 9.19 11.05 4.58
N LYS A 62 9.24 10.46 5.76
CA LYS A 62 10.47 9.82 6.24
C LYS A 62 10.84 8.60 5.41
N GLN A 63 9.84 7.81 4.99
CA GLN A 63 10.05 6.60 4.20
C GLN A 63 10.46 6.90 2.75
N PHE A 64 9.81 7.86 2.11
CA PHE A 64 9.96 8.11 0.67
C PHE A 64 10.47 9.52 0.33
N GLY A 65 10.75 10.39 1.30
CA GLY A 65 11.17 11.76 1.04
C GLY A 65 10.12 12.56 0.26
N ASP A 66 10.60 13.31 -0.74
CA ASP A 66 9.77 14.04 -1.72
C ASP A 66 9.67 13.28 -3.05
N GLU A 67 9.86 11.96 -3.01
CA GLU A 67 9.76 11.10 -4.18
C GLU A 67 8.40 11.23 -4.86
N LYS A 68 8.42 11.33 -6.20
CA LYS A 68 7.21 11.40 -7.00
C LYS A 68 6.85 10.02 -7.56
N PHE A 69 5.72 9.50 -7.11
CA PHE A 69 5.11 8.31 -7.70
C PHE A 69 4.15 8.67 -8.83
N ASP A 70 4.09 7.81 -9.85
CA ASP A 70 3.10 7.88 -10.91
C ASP A 70 1.71 7.51 -10.37
N ALA A 71 1.64 6.49 -9.51
CA ALA A 71 0.42 6.02 -8.89
C ALA A 71 0.63 5.39 -7.50
N ILE A 72 -0.36 5.52 -6.63
CA ILE A 72 -0.51 4.74 -5.40
C ILE A 72 -1.80 3.93 -5.51
N PHE A 73 -1.68 2.62 -5.43
CA PHE A 73 -2.80 1.68 -5.34
C PHE A 73 -3.06 1.37 -3.87
N HIS A 74 -4.13 1.93 -3.32
CA HIS A 74 -4.48 1.80 -1.91
C HIS A 74 -5.47 0.68 -1.68
N LEU A 75 -4.97 -0.54 -1.46
CA LEU A 75 -5.77 -1.74 -1.18
C LEU A 75 -5.68 -2.21 0.28
N ALA A 76 -4.99 -1.45 1.13
CA ALA A 76 -4.88 -1.76 2.55
C ALA A 76 -6.14 -1.30 3.28
N SER A 77 -6.87 -2.24 3.84
CA SER A 77 -8.04 -1.98 4.67
C SER A 77 -8.21 -3.14 5.64
N ILE A 78 -8.75 -2.87 6.82
CA ILE A 78 -9.41 -3.90 7.59
C ILE A 78 -10.66 -4.30 6.82
N THR A 79 -10.65 -5.53 6.31
CA THR A 79 -11.78 -6.15 5.60
C THR A 79 -12.46 -7.23 6.44
N ASP A 80 -11.95 -7.48 7.65
CA ASP A 80 -12.52 -8.44 8.59
C ASP A 80 -13.86 -7.92 9.12
N THR A 81 -14.93 -8.55 8.67
CA THR A 81 -16.31 -8.22 9.08
C THR A 81 -16.64 -8.66 10.50
N THR A 82 -15.75 -9.39 11.16
CA THR A 82 -15.89 -9.87 12.54
C THR A 82 -15.13 -9.03 13.56
N LEU A 83 -14.34 -8.04 13.11
CA LEU A 83 -13.74 -7.05 13.99
C LEU A 83 -14.77 -5.98 14.34
N HIS A 84 -15.22 -5.95 15.59
CA HIS A 84 -16.27 -5.02 16.04
C HIS A 84 -15.73 -3.73 16.69
N ASP A 85 -14.41 -3.63 16.87
CA ASP A 85 -13.78 -2.42 17.40
C ASP A 85 -13.87 -1.30 16.34
N GLN A 86 -14.74 -0.33 16.61
CA GLN A 86 -14.99 0.79 15.71
C GLN A 86 -13.81 1.74 15.61
N PHE A 87 -13.09 1.95 16.72
CA PHE A 87 -11.93 2.84 16.72
C PHE A 87 -10.85 2.27 15.81
N VAL A 88 -10.52 0.99 15.96
CA VAL A 88 -9.51 0.33 15.12
C VAL A 88 -9.90 0.35 13.65
N GLN A 89 -11.16 0.06 13.32
CA GLN A 89 -11.65 0.11 11.93
C GLN A 89 -11.53 1.50 11.31
N VAL A 90 -12.04 2.52 12.00
CA VAL A 90 -12.03 3.90 11.46
C VAL A 90 -10.61 4.44 11.45
N HIS A 91 -9.85 4.24 12.52
CA HIS A 91 -8.47 4.72 12.60
C HIS A 91 -7.64 4.17 11.45
N ASP A 92 -7.63 2.85 11.26
CA ASP A 92 -6.72 2.27 10.28
C ASP A 92 -7.20 2.46 8.84
N ASN A 93 -8.51 2.44 8.57
CA ASN A 93 -9.00 2.66 7.20
C ASN A 93 -8.99 4.14 6.81
N VAL A 94 -9.38 5.05 7.72
CA VAL A 94 -9.52 6.48 7.42
C VAL A 94 -8.22 7.25 7.62
N GLU A 95 -7.49 7.03 8.72
CA GLU A 95 -6.24 7.77 8.96
C GLU A 95 -5.14 7.34 7.99
N SER A 96 -5.05 6.05 7.63
CA SER A 96 -4.13 5.58 6.60
C SER A 96 -4.40 6.29 5.26
N PHE A 97 -5.66 6.35 4.83
CA PHE A 97 -6.00 7.02 3.59
C PHE A 97 -5.75 8.54 3.65
N ARG A 98 -6.07 9.19 4.77
CA ARG A 98 -5.76 10.62 4.98
C ARG A 98 -4.26 10.89 4.90
N ARG A 99 -3.41 10.01 5.45
CA ARG A 99 -1.95 10.12 5.37
C ARG A 99 -1.45 9.97 3.92
N ILE A 100 -1.98 9.01 3.17
CA ILE A 100 -1.69 8.85 1.73
C ILE A 100 -2.06 10.12 0.95
N LEU A 101 -3.26 10.65 1.17
CA LEU A 101 -3.71 11.88 0.50
C LEU A 101 -2.80 13.06 0.82
N ASN A 102 -2.35 13.19 2.07
CA ASN A 102 -1.41 14.24 2.48
C ASN A 102 -0.03 14.10 1.82
N PHE A 103 0.45 12.87 1.65
CA PHE A 103 1.70 12.58 0.95
C PHE A 103 1.60 12.85 -0.56
N ALA A 104 0.50 12.44 -1.20
CA ALA A 104 0.30 12.56 -2.65
C ALA A 104 -0.08 13.97 -3.12
N ARG A 105 -0.67 14.80 -2.24
CA ARG A 105 -1.18 16.14 -2.58
C ARG A 105 -0.11 17.05 -3.23
N PRO A 106 1.12 17.20 -2.69
CA PRO A 106 2.11 18.11 -3.24
C PRO A 106 2.59 17.73 -4.65
N THR A 107 2.69 16.43 -4.93
CA THR A 107 3.17 15.89 -6.21
C THR A 107 2.06 15.65 -7.22
N ARG A 108 0.79 15.80 -6.79
CA ARG A 108 -0.42 15.41 -7.55
C ARG A 108 -0.35 13.95 -8.02
N THR A 109 0.24 13.09 -7.20
CA THR A 109 0.31 11.65 -7.47
C THR A 109 -1.09 11.08 -7.58
N ARG A 110 -1.32 10.25 -8.60
CA ARG A 110 -2.62 9.59 -8.79
C ARG A 110 -2.85 8.55 -7.69
N ILE A 111 -4.04 8.54 -7.12
CA ILE A 111 -4.45 7.51 -6.17
C ILE A 111 -5.56 6.68 -6.80
N ILE A 112 -5.44 5.36 -6.70
CA ILE A 112 -6.47 4.38 -7.04
C ILE A 112 -6.75 3.62 -5.74
N TYR A 113 -7.98 3.60 -5.25
CA TYR A 113 -8.37 2.99 -3.97
C TYR A 113 -9.62 2.12 -4.14
#